data_AF-A0A013SDZ9-F1
#
_entry.id   AF-A0A013SDZ9-F1
#
_cell.length_a   1.000
_cell.length_b   1.000
_cell.length_c   1.000
_cell.angle_alpha   90.00
_cell.angle_beta   90.00
_cell.angle_gamma   90.00
#
_symmetry.space_group_name_H-M   'P 1'
#
loop_
_entity.id
_entity.type
_entity.pdbx_description
1 polymer ?
#
loop_
_entity_poly.entity_id
_entity_poly.type
_entity_poly.pdbx_seq_one_letter_code
_entity_poly.pdbx_strand_id
1 'polypeptide(L)'
;MNTAAKQDELIRNQFELEFAPVRHLLAYVSYSNQMSSYVPKGSDEESRIAASLVNIAWTSWLYQQAKINAKDKLLIQQGQAYNEQSQKVKDLEYKLSLDFELVNPDAVLVLARVNFCKFHSYEQMRNELDHLTKAFKKAGKQVIVFDSSYSLEVMTDEQLNDVGLKRINRIDGVQHVDA
;
A
#
# COMPACT_ATOMS: atom_id res chain seq x y z
N MET A 1 -32.10 0.92 16.26
CA MET A 1 -30.99 1.79 16.71
C MET A 1 -30.19 2.23 15.48
N ASN A 2 -29.98 3.53 15.32
CA ASN A 2 -29.41 4.14 14.11
C ASN A 2 -27.87 3.95 14.06
N THR A 3 -27.34 3.45 12.95
CA THR A 3 -25.91 3.12 12.78
C THR A 3 -24.99 4.33 12.94
N ALA A 4 -25.46 5.52 12.53
CA ALA A 4 -24.71 6.77 12.68
C ALA A 4 -24.49 7.16 14.14
N ALA A 5 -25.50 6.98 15.01
CA ALA A 5 -25.39 7.31 16.42
C ALA A 5 -24.37 6.42 17.16
N LYS A 6 -24.22 5.16 16.75
CA LYS A 6 -23.20 4.25 17.29
C LYS A 6 -21.79 4.64 16.85
N GLN A 7 -21.64 5.15 15.63
CA GLN A 7 -20.35 5.58 15.11
C GLN A 7 -19.86 6.85 15.82
N ASP A 8 -20.75 7.82 16.03
CA ASP A 8 -20.41 9.04 16.78
C ASP A 8 -20.03 8.73 18.23
N GLU A 9 -20.72 7.78 18.86
CA GLU A 9 -20.40 7.32 20.21
C GLU A 9 -19.01 6.66 20.29
N LEU A 10 -18.65 5.85 19.29
CA LEU A 10 -17.32 5.23 19.22
C LEU A 10 -16.20 6.27 19.06
N ILE A 11 -16.37 7.23 18.15
CA ILE A 11 -15.39 8.28 17.89
C ILE A 11 -15.22 9.18 19.13
N ARG A 12 -16.33 9.50 19.81
CA ARG A 12 -16.30 10.24 21.08
C ARG A 12 -15.56 9.46 22.15
N ASN A 13 -15.88 8.19 22.34
CA ASN A 13 -15.22 7.36 23.35
C ASN A 13 -13.71 7.24 23.08
N GLN A 14 -13.30 7.12 21.81
CA GLN A 14 -11.88 7.16 21.44
C GLN A 14 -11.24 8.50 21.77
N PHE A 15 -11.88 9.62 21.45
CA PHE A 15 -11.37 10.94 21.82
C PHE A 15 -11.17 11.09 23.33
N GLU A 16 -12.18 10.72 24.13
CA GLU A 16 -12.15 10.84 25.59
C GLU A 16 -11.11 9.92 26.22
N LEU A 17 -10.89 8.74 25.64
CA LEU A 17 -9.89 7.79 26.11
C LEU A 17 -8.49 8.14 25.62
N GLU A 18 -8.29 8.38 24.35
CA GLU A 18 -6.96 8.42 23.71
C GLU A 18 -6.34 9.82 23.76
N PHE A 19 -7.16 10.88 23.78
CA PHE A 19 -6.64 12.25 23.83
C PHE A 19 -6.33 12.67 25.27
N ALA A 20 -5.19 12.18 25.78
CA ALA A 20 -4.70 12.45 27.14
C ALA A 20 -4.80 13.92 27.61
N PRO A 21 -4.54 14.95 26.77
CA PRO A 21 -4.56 16.34 27.21
C PRO A 21 -5.92 16.83 27.75
N VAL A 22 -7.05 16.26 27.33
CA VAL A 22 -8.39 16.75 27.76
C VAL A 22 -8.99 15.96 28.92
N ARG A 23 -8.41 14.82 29.32
CA ARG A 23 -9.01 13.91 30.30
C ARG A 23 -9.41 14.60 31.61
N HIS A 24 -8.55 15.47 32.13
CA HIS A 24 -8.82 16.20 33.37
C HIS A 24 -9.94 17.24 33.23
N LEU A 25 -10.18 17.74 32.01
CA LEU A 25 -11.24 18.69 31.69
C LEU A 25 -12.62 18.02 31.53
N LEU A 26 -12.65 16.70 31.24
CA LEU A 26 -13.91 15.93 31.09
C LEU A 26 -14.76 15.91 32.37
N ALA A 27 -14.15 16.15 33.53
CA ALA A 27 -14.88 16.31 34.79
C ALA A 27 -15.86 17.49 34.76
N TYR A 28 -15.54 18.55 34.01
CA TYR A 28 -16.25 19.83 33.97
C TYR A 28 -17.24 19.99 32.82
N VAL A 29 -17.26 19.03 31.88
CA VAL A 29 -18.07 19.11 30.66
C VAL A 29 -18.93 17.87 30.47
N SER A 30 -20.01 18.00 29.73
CA SER A 30 -20.85 16.88 29.26
C SER A 30 -21.04 16.97 27.75
N TYR A 31 -21.10 15.83 27.07
CA TYR A 31 -21.33 15.82 25.64
C TYR A 31 -22.83 15.96 25.33
N SER A 32 -23.19 16.96 24.52
CA SER A 32 -24.55 17.16 24.03
C SER A 32 -24.70 16.52 22.66
N ASN A 33 -25.45 15.42 22.58
CA ASN A 33 -25.79 14.77 21.30
C ASN A 33 -26.63 15.66 20.38
N GLN A 34 -27.36 16.64 20.92
CA GLN A 34 -28.16 17.57 20.11
C GLN A 34 -27.30 18.63 19.44
N MET A 35 -26.25 19.08 20.13
CA MET A 35 -25.34 20.12 19.63
C MET A 35 -24.06 19.54 19.01
N SER A 36 -23.87 18.22 19.12
CA SER A 36 -22.66 17.49 18.75
C SER A 36 -21.38 18.12 19.31
N SER A 37 -21.44 18.60 20.55
CA SER A 37 -20.39 19.37 21.20
C SER A 37 -20.41 19.20 22.72
N TYR A 38 -19.31 19.58 23.37
CA TYR A 38 -19.19 19.58 24.82
C TYR A 38 -19.78 20.85 25.41
N VAL A 39 -20.65 20.71 26.40
CA VAL A 39 -21.27 21.81 27.14
C VAL A 39 -20.76 21.85 28.60
N PRO A 40 -20.69 23.02 29.23
CA PRO A 40 -20.33 23.13 30.65
C PRO A 40 -21.31 22.33 31.53
N LYS A 41 -20.80 21.59 32.53
CA LYS A 41 -21.66 20.98 33.56
C LYS A 41 -22.14 21.99 34.60
N GLY A 42 -21.31 23.00 34.90
CA GLY A 42 -21.60 24.07 35.84
C GLY A 42 -21.72 25.45 35.18
N SER A 43 -22.21 26.42 35.93
CA SER A 43 -22.26 27.84 35.53
C SER A 43 -21.00 28.62 35.92
N ASP A 44 -20.05 27.96 36.59
CA ASP A 44 -18.75 28.51 36.95
C ASP A 44 -17.87 28.78 35.70
N GLU A 45 -16.86 29.61 35.89
CA GLU A 45 -15.97 30.02 34.81
C GLU A 45 -15.05 28.87 34.36
N GLU A 46 -14.66 27.98 35.27
CA GLU A 46 -13.81 26.83 34.96
C GLU A 46 -14.52 25.86 34.01
N SER A 47 -15.79 25.56 34.26
CA SER A 47 -16.63 24.74 33.39
C SER A 47 -16.81 25.35 31.99
N ARG A 48 -16.88 26.69 31.90
CA ARG A 48 -16.96 27.39 30.60
C ARG A 48 -15.64 27.33 29.83
N ILE A 49 -14.52 27.55 30.50
CA ILE A 49 -13.19 27.45 29.89
C ILE A 49 -12.92 26.01 29.44
N ALA A 50 -13.23 25.02 30.29
CA ALA A 50 -13.10 23.61 29.97
C ALA A 50 -13.92 23.23 28.72
N ALA A 51 -15.18 23.68 28.63
CA ALA A 51 -16.00 23.45 27.44
C ALA A 51 -15.37 24.03 26.16
N SER A 52 -14.81 25.23 26.24
CA SER A 52 -14.11 25.85 25.10
C SER A 52 -12.90 25.01 24.65
N LEU A 53 -12.01 24.67 25.59
CA LEU A 53 -10.79 23.91 25.31
C LEU A 53 -11.09 22.50 24.77
N VAL A 54 -12.05 21.80 25.39
CA VAL A 54 -12.45 20.45 24.95
C VAL A 54 -13.08 20.51 23.56
N ASN A 55 -13.87 21.52 23.22
CA ASN A 55 -14.44 21.66 21.87
C ASN A 55 -13.40 21.96 20.79
N ILE A 56 -12.36 22.75 21.10
CA ILE A 56 -11.24 22.97 20.16
C ILE A 56 -10.52 21.65 19.88
N ALA A 57 -10.23 20.89 20.94
CA ALA A 57 -9.61 19.58 20.82
C ALA A 57 -10.49 18.58 20.07
N TRP A 58 -11.79 18.54 20.38
CA TRP A 58 -12.78 17.69 19.72
C TRP A 58 -12.86 17.96 18.21
N THR A 59 -12.95 19.24 17.83
CA THR A 59 -12.98 19.63 16.41
C THR A 59 -11.71 19.20 15.69
N SER A 60 -10.55 19.39 16.33
CA SER A 60 -9.26 18.99 15.78
C SER A 60 -9.16 17.48 15.63
N TRP A 61 -9.64 16.72 16.63
CA TRP A 61 -9.70 15.27 16.61
C TRP A 61 -10.56 14.76 15.45
N LEU A 62 -11.78 15.27 15.31
CA LEU A 62 -12.69 14.90 14.22
C LEU A 62 -12.04 15.14 12.84
N TYR A 63 -11.36 16.26 12.67
CA TYR A 63 -10.66 16.56 11.42
C TYR A 63 -9.51 15.59 11.13
N GLN A 64 -8.71 15.23 12.14
CA GLN A 64 -7.63 14.25 11.98
C GLN A 64 -8.17 12.84 11.74
N GLN A 65 -9.22 12.43 12.45
CA GLN A 65 -9.86 11.13 12.27
C GLN A 65 -10.43 11.00 10.85
N ALA A 66 -11.04 12.05 10.31
CA ALA A 66 -11.51 12.05 8.92
C ALA A 66 -10.37 11.84 7.91
N LYS A 67 -9.19 12.43 8.16
CA LYS A 67 -8.00 12.22 7.32
C LYS A 67 -7.47 10.79 7.41
N ILE A 68 -7.40 10.22 8.62
CA ILE A 68 -6.97 8.83 8.83
C ILE A 68 -7.91 7.88 8.11
N ASN A 69 -9.22 8.03 8.32
CA ASN A 69 -10.24 7.20 7.67
C ASN A 69 -10.17 7.28 6.13
N ALA A 70 -9.84 8.45 5.57
CA ALA A 70 -9.64 8.60 4.13
C ALA A 70 -8.39 7.85 3.63
N LYS A 71 -7.28 7.92 4.38
CA LYS A 71 -6.05 7.17 4.06
C LYS A 71 -6.27 5.66 4.14
N ASP A 72 -6.94 5.18 5.18
CA ASP A 72 -7.22 3.74 5.35
C ASP A 72 -8.08 3.19 4.21
N LYS A 73 -9.09 3.96 3.77
CA LYS A 73 -9.90 3.59 2.59
C LYS A 73 -9.05 3.43 1.34
N LEU A 74 -8.12 4.37 1.09
CA LEU A 74 -7.23 4.29 -0.06
C LEU A 74 -6.30 3.08 0.03
N LEU A 75 -5.76 2.77 1.21
CA LEU A 75 -4.92 1.60 1.43
C LEU A 75 -5.67 0.29 1.18
N ILE A 76 -6.92 0.18 1.67
CA ILE A 76 -7.78 -0.98 1.42
C ILE A 76 -8.04 -1.14 -0.08
N GLN A 77 -8.37 -0.05 -0.79
CA GLN A 77 -8.60 -0.09 -2.23
C GLN A 77 -7.35 -0.50 -3.01
N GLN A 78 -6.17 0.00 -2.62
CA GLN A 78 -4.90 -0.41 -3.24
C GLN A 78 -4.60 -1.89 -2.99
N GLY A 79 -4.83 -2.39 -1.77
CA GLY A 79 -4.65 -3.80 -1.43
C GLY A 79 -5.59 -4.71 -2.22
N GLN A 80 -6.86 -4.31 -2.40
CA GLN A 80 -7.82 -5.04 -3.22
C GLN A 80 -7.40 -5.07 -4.69
N ALA A 81 -7.02 -3.93 -5.26
CA ALA A 81 -6.54 -3.85 -6.64
C ALA A 81 -5.28 -4.70 -6.86
N TYR A 82 -4.36 -4.69 -5.91
CA TYR A 82 -3.16 -5.54 -5.95
C TYR A 82 -3.52 -7.03 -5.91
N ASN A 83 -4.42 -7.44 -5.02
CA ASN A 83 -4.86 -8.84 -4.94
C ASN A 83 -5.54 -9.30 -6.24
N GLU A 84 -6.40 -8.47 -6.84
CA GLU A 84 -7.01 -8.78 -8.14
C GLU A 84 -5.97 -8.93 -9.25
N GLN A 85 -4.96 -8.05 -9.29
CA GLN A 85 -3.87 -8.17 -10.26
C GLN A 85 -3.02 -9.42 -10.01
N SER A 86 -2.68 -9.71 -8.75
CA SER A 86 -1.92 -10.90 -8.38
C SER A 86 -2.66 -12.18 -8.77
N GLN A 87 -3.98 -12.23 -8.56
CA GLN A 87 -4.78 -13.39 -8.97
C GLN A 87 -4.83 -13.53 -10.50
N LYS A 88 -4.99 -12.44 -11.24
CA LYS A 88 -4.93 -12.46 -12.71
C LYS A 88 -3.58 -12.96 -13.23
N VAL A 89 -2.49 -12.55 -12.59
CA VAL A 89 -1.14 -13.05 -12.91
C VAL A 89 -1.06 -14.56 -12.64
N LYS A 90 -1.48 -15.03 -11.47
CA LYS A 90 -1.51 -16.47 -11.15
C LYS A 90 -2.39 -17.29 -12.10
N ASP A 91 -3.54 -16.76 -12.50
CA ASP A 91 -4.41 -17.42 -13.47
C ASP A 91 -3.76 -17.51 -14.86
N LEU A 92 -2.97 -16.51 -15.25
CA LEU A 92 -2.17 -16.52 -16.46
C LEU A 92 -0.99 -17.50 -16.34
N GLU A 93 -0.31 -17.54 -15.20
CA GLU A 93 0.76 -18.52 -14.91
C GLU A 93 0.23 -19.94 -15.06
N TYR A 94 -0.94 -20.21 -14.46
CA TYR A 94 -1.59 -21.52 -14.55
C TYR A 94 -1.99 -21.87 -15.99
N LYS A 95 -2.63 -20.94 -16.72
CA LYS A 95 -3.08 -21.18 -18.11
C LYS A 95 -1.92 -21.39 -19.07
N LEU A 96 -0.81 -20.67 -18.89
CA LEU A 96 0.34 -20.70 -19.79
C LEU A 96 1.44 -21.65 -19.31
N SER A 97 1.36 -22.18 -18.09
CA SER A 97 2.40 -22.98 -17.44
C SER A 97 3.77 -22.27 -17.37
N LEU A 98 3.74 -20.94 -17.27
CA LEU A 98 4.88 -20.03 -17.18
C LEU A 98 4.88 -19.33 -15.83
N ASP A 99 6.03 -19.14 -15.19
CA ASP A 99 6.15 -18.35 -13.96
C ASP A 99 6.34 -16.87 -14.34
N PHE A 100 5.46 -15.99 -13.88
CA PHE A 100 5.49 -14.55 -14.17
C PHE A 100 5.82 -13.77 -12.89
N GLU A 101 7.09 -13.40 -12.70
CA GLU A 101 7.41 -12.39 -11.71
C GLU A 101 6.83 -11.03 -12.14
N LEU A 102 6.10 -10.39 -11.23
CA LEU A 102 5.42 -9.11 -11.46
C LEU A 102 6.44 -8.04 -11.88
N VAL A 103 6.44 -7.73 -13.18
CA VAL A 103 7.37 -6.78 -13.78
C VAL A 103 7.02 -5.37 -13.28
N ASN A 104 7.98 -4.70 -12.63
CA ASN A 104 7.86 -3.31 -12.22
C ASN A 104 7.31 -2.45 -13.39
N PRO A 105 6.31 -1.58 -13.18
CA PRO A 105 5.78 -0.71 -14.23
C PRO A 105 6.87 0.07 -15.00
N ASP A 106 7.95 0.47 -14.33
CA ASP A 106 9.09 1.19 -14.92
C ASP A 106 10.13 0.29 -15.61
N ALA A 107 9.95 -1.04 -15.61
CA ALA A 107 10.90 -1.94 -16.22
C ALA A 107 10.92 -1.78 -17.74
N VAL A 108 12.11 -1.56 -18.29
CA VAL A 108 12.40 -1.42 -19.73
C VAL A 108 12.57 -2.79 -20.40
N LEU A 109 12.92 -3.82 -19.61
CA LEU A 109 13.26 -5.16 -20.08
C LEU A 109 12.55 -6.23 -19.24
N VAL A 110 12.00 -7.24 -19.90
CA VAL A 110 11.38 -8.42 -19.29
C VAL A 110 12.21 -9.66 -19.64
N LEU A 111 12.63 -10.38 -18.61
CA LEU A 111 13.33 -11.65 -18.73
C LEU A 111 12.33 -12.78 -18.49
N ALA A 112 11.96 -13.50 -19.55
CA ALA A 112 11.00 -14.60 -19.47
C ALA A 112 11.73 -15.94 -19.44
N ARG A 113 11.66 -16.62 -18.29
CA ARG A 113 12.20 -17.97 -18.13
C ARG A 113 11.14 -18.98 -18.52
N VAL A 114 11.42 -19.77 -19.56
CA VAL A 114 10.43 -20.67 -20.17
C VAL A 114 10.94 -22.09 -20.15
N ASN A 115 10.14 -23.05 -19.67
CA ASN A 115 10.48 -24.46 -19.82
C ASN A 115 10.03 -24.95 -21.21
N PHE A 116 10.96 -25.03 -22.16
CA PHE A 116 10.63 -25.40 -23.54
C PHE A 116 10.16 -26.85 -23.67
N CYS A 117 10.45 -27.73 -22.70
CA CYS A 117 9.96 -29.11 -22.69
C CYS A 117 8.45 -29.23 -22.47
N LYS A 118 7.77 -28.16 -22.04
CA LYS A 118 6.31 -28.15 -21.82
C LYS A 118 5.49 -27.97 -23.11
N PHE A 119 6.11 -27.57 -24.22
CA PHE A 119 5.41 -27.41 -25.49
C PHE A 119 5.29 -28.74 -26.23
N HIS A 120 4.11 -29.03 -26.79
CA HIS A 120 3.85 -30.27 -27.53
C HIS A 120 4.47 -30.24 -28.94
N SER A 121 4.75 -29.04 -29.47
CA SER A 121 5.39 -28.87 -30.78
C SER A 121 6.16 -27.54 -30.87
N TYR A 122 7.10 -27.50 -31.82
CA TYR A 122 7.86 -26.28 -32.15
C TYR A 122 6.95 -25.15 -32.64
N GLU A 123 5.88 -25.46 -33.40
CA GLU A 123 4.92 -24.45 -33.84
C GLU A 123 4.12 -23.87 -32.69
N GLN A 124 3.69 -24.70 -31.73
CA GLN A 124 2.99 -24.22 -30.53
C GLN A 124 3.89 -23.27 -29.75
N MET A 125 5.14 -23.66 -29.48
CA MET A 125 6.13 -22.82 -28.81
C MET A 125 6.30 -21.49 -29.55
N ARG A 126 6.53 -21.52 -30.87
CA ARG A 126 6.74 -20.31 -31.66
C ARG A 126 5.56 -19.34 -31.59
N ASN A 127 4.33 -19.86 -31.65
CA ASN A 127 3.12 -19.05 -31.57
C ASN A 127 2.98 -18.39 -30.20
N GLU A 128 3.18 -19.15 -29.11
CA GLU A 128 3.11 -18.60 -27.74
C GLU A 128 4.18 -17.53 -27.49
N LEU A 129 5.41 -17.74 -27.97
CA LEU A 129 6.48 -16.75 -27.86
C LEU A 129 6.21 -15.49 -28.70
N ASP A 130 5.63 -15.64 -29.89
CA ASP A 130 5.22 -14.52 -30.72
C ASP A 130 4.09 -13.71 -30.07
N HIS A 131 3.12 -14.40 -29.44
CA HIS A 131 2.07 -13.75 -28.65
C HIS A 131 2.64 -12.96 -27.47
N LEU A 132 3.56 -13.55 -26.70
CA LEU A 132 4.26 -12.90 -25.60
C LEU A 132 5.00 -11.64 -26.10
N THR A 133 5.79 -11.78 -27.16
CA THR A 133 6.56 -10.68 -27.74
C THR A 133 5.66 -9.54 -28.20
N LYS A 134 4.56 -9.84 -28.88
CA LYS A 134 3.58 -8.84 -29.34
C LYS A 134 2.89 -8.13 -28.16
N ALA A 135 2.53 -8.85 -27.12
CA ALA A 135 1.88 -8.29 -25.93
C ALA A 135 2.76 -7.25 -25.23
N PHE A 136 4.04 -7.57 -25.01
CA PHE A 136 4.98 -6.65 -24.35
C PHE A 136 5.50 -5.55 -25.28
N LYS A 137 5.61 -5.80 -26.58
CA LYS A 137 5.92 -4.76 -27.56
C LYS A 137 4.86 -3.66 -27.58
N LYS A 138 3.58 -4.01 -27.44
CA LYS A 138 2.48 -3.04 -27.30
C LYS A 138 2.62 -2.18 -26.03
N ALA A 139 3.25 -2.72 -24.99
CA ALA A 139 3.55 -2.02 -23.74
C ALA A 139 4.90 -1.27 -23.76
N GLY A 140 5.61 -1.24 -24.89
CA GLY A 140 6.91 -0.56 -25.01
C GLY A 140 8.07 -1.27 -24.31
N LYS A 141 7.90 -2.55 -23.92
CA LYS A 141 8.90 -3.33 -23.19
C LYS A 141 9.55 -4.36 -24.11
N GLN A 142 10.87 -4.51 -24.02
CA GLN A 142 11.58 -5.57 -24.72
C GLN A 142 11.53 -6.85 -23.90
N VAL A 143 11.38 -8.00 -24.56
CA VAL A 143 11.36 -9.32 -23.91
C VAL A 143 12.53 -10.15 -24.41
N ILE A 144 13.27 -10.75 -23.49
CA ILE A 144 14.27 -11.77 -23.79
C ILE A 144 13.79 -13.08 -23.16
N VAL A 145 13.75 -14.13 -23.97
CA VAL A 145 13.27 -15.45 -23.57
C VAL A 145 14.46 -16.40 -23.51
N PHE A 146 14.59 -17.17 -22.43
CA PHE A 146 15.62 -18.19 -22.27
C PHE A 146 15.01 -19.45 -21.64
N ASP A 147 15.63 -20.61 -21.91
CA ASP A 147 15.17 -21.86 -21.32
C ASP A 147 15.32 -21.79 -19.80
N SER A 148 14.37 -22.37 -19.08
CA SER A 148 14.47 -22.69 -17.67
C SER A 148 15.75 -23.43 -17.28
N SER A 149 16.34 -24.22 -18.17
CA SER A 149 17.60 -24.93 -17.98
C SER A 149 18.82 -24.03 -18.14
N TYR A 150 18.70 -22.85 -18.76
CA TYR A 150 19.77 -21.85 -18.72
C TYR A 150 19.83 -21.27 -17.31
N SER A 151 20.88 -21.62 -16.57
CA SER A 151 21.29 -20.85 -15.41
C SER A 151 21.87 -19.53 -15.91
N LEU A 152 21.34 -18.41 -15.41
CA LEU A 152 22.07 -17.14 -15.48
C LEU A 152 23.37 -17.36 -14.70
N GLU A 153 24.50 -17.48 -15.42
CA GLU A 153 25.80 -17.46 -14.78
C GLU A 153 25.95 -16.13 -14.06
N VAL A 154 25.96 -16.18 -12.74
CA VAL A 154 26.21 -15.00 -11.92
C VAL A 154 27.70 -14.75 -11.99
N MET A 155 28.10 -13.81 -12.83
CA MET A 155 29.49 -13.34 -12.88
C MET A 155 29.90 -12.87 -11.48
N THR A 156 31.06 -13.32 -11.04
CA THR A 156 31.69 -12.84 -9.79
C THR A 156 32.01 -11.35 -9.90
N ASP A 157 32.23 -10.66 -8.78
CA ASP A 157 32.58 -9.24 -8.79
C ASP A 157 33.92 -8.99 -9.53
N GLU A 158 34.84 -9.96 -9.50
CA GLU A 158 36.10 -9.96 -10.24
C GLU A 158 35.83 -9.99 -11.76
N GLN A 159 35.00 -10.93 -12.23
CA GLN A 159 34.63 -11.02 -13.64
C GLN A 159 33.84 -9.81 -14.13
N LEU A 160 33.01 -9.21 -13.27
CA LEU A 160 32.29 -7.97 -13.60
C LEU A 160 33.26 -6.79 -13.76
N ASN A 161 34.24 -6.66 -12.84
CA ASN A 161 35.24 -5.60 -12.92
C ASN A 161 36.12 -5.75 -14.19
N ASP A 162 36.45 -6.97 -14.59
CA ASP A 162 37.22 -7.25 -15.82
C ASP A 162 36.50 -6.79 -17.09
N VAL A 163 35.16 -6.77 -17.10
CA VAL A 163 34.35 -6.23 -18.20
C VAL A 163 33.91 -4.77 -17.97
N GLY A 164 34.46 -4.10 -16.96
CA GLY A 164 34.19 -2.69 -16.65
C GLY A 164 32.81 -2.43 -16.03
N LEU A 165 32.15 -3.47 -15.51
CA LEU A 165 30.85 -3.38 -14.84
C LEU A 165 31.02 -3.55 -13.32
N LYS A 166 30.10 -2.98 -12.55
CA LYS A 166 30.12 -3.11 -11.08
C LYS A 166 28.72 -3.42 -10.57
N ARG A 167 28.61 -4.38 -9.66
CA ARG A 167 27.34 -4.76 -9.05
C ARG A 167 26.81 -3.60 -8.22
N ILE A 168 25.57 -3.18 -8.50
CA ILE A 168 24.89 -2.15 -7.71
C ILE A 168 24.23 -2.86 -6.53
N ASN A 169 24.80 -2.71 -5.34
CA ASN A 169 24.12 -3.11 -4.12
C ASN A 169 22.92 -2.17 -3.94
N ARG A 170 21.71 -2.72 -3.87
CA ARG A 170 20.53 -1.93 -3.45
C ARG A 170 20.86 -1.33 -2.09
N ILE A 171 20.85 0.00 -2.01
CA ILE A 171 20.93 0.71 -0.74
C ILE A 171 19.57 0.51 -0.08
N ASP A 172 19.49 -0.47 0.81
CA ASP A 172 18.45 -0.52 1.81
C ASP A 172 18.64 0.69 2.73
N GLY A 173 17.59 1.51 2.85
CA GLY A 173 17.40 2.36 4.01
C GLY A 173 18.08 3.72 3.97
N VAL A 174 17.22 4.74 3.88
CA VAL A 174 17.40 6.05 4.49
C VAL A 174 18.05 5.92 5.88
N GLN A 175 19.19 6.58 6.10
CA GLN A 175 19.55 7.17 7.38
C GLN A 175 20.12 8.57 7.17
N HIS A 176 19.46 9.55 7.80
CA HIS A 176 19.98 10.88 8.13
C HIS A 176 21.42 10.79 8.69
N VAL A 177 22.26 11.82 8.46
CA VAL A 177 22.67 12.84 9.46
C VAL A 177 23.27 14.05 8.71
N ASP A 178 22.91 15.24 9.17
CA ASP A 178 23.43 16.56 8.79
C ASP A 178 24.96 16.70 8.92
N ALA A 179 25.53 17.59 8.10
CA ALA A 179 26.62 18.50 8.46
C ALA A 179 26.51 19.78 7.63
#